data_AF-A0A653BTK5-F1
#
_entry.id   AF-A0A653BTK5-F1
#
_cell.length_a   1.000
_cell.length_b   1.000
_cell.length_c   1.000
_cell.angle_alpha   90.00
_cell.angle_beta   90.00
_cell.angle_gamma   90.00
#
_symmetry.space_group_name_H-M   'P 1'
#
loop_
_entity.id
_entity.type
_entity.pdbx_description
1 polymer ?
#
loop_
_entity_poly.entity_id
_entity_poly.type
_entity_poly.pdbx_seq_one_letter_code
_entity_poly.pdbx_strand_id
1 'polypeptide(L)'
;MFPPNIIEACIFQYRTKLIPTSDSQTDIFDFKISTEVVQNTNILGLVVAAAAVGIAIAQVGEEAQAIGNFFHGLMAVSMKITTWVIFLSPVGILFLVASEVLEMDDMASVMSSLGLYFATVCLGLLIQGFVVLPFLYFALTRKNPATFVHNMGQAIATAFGTASSSATLPVTIRCLEDNLGVDRRVARFALPIGATINMDGTALYEAVAAIFIAQVRGVPLDIGHLIAISVTATAASIGAAGIPQAGLVTMVMVLDTVGLPAGDVSLILAVDWLLDRFRTAINVMGDAFGAGIVYHRSMKELGLLNTSTSDISSATEATKLNKEKQKNGKRKDKDQDTAVEMSRF
;
A
#
# COMPACT_ATOMS: atom_id res chain seq x y z
N MET A 1 -0.55 -9.84 11.16
CA MET A 1 0.88 -9.52 10.95
C MET A 1 1.76 -10.75 10.86
N PHE A 2 1.63 -11.74 11.75
CA PHE A 2 2.41 -12.98 11.68
C PHE A 2 1.51 -14.14 11.25
N PRO A 3 1.37 -14.41 9.93
CA PRO A 3 0.55 -15.52 9.49
C PRO A 3 1.18 -16.84 9.95
N PRO A 4 0.38 -17.81 10.41
CA PRO A 4 0.88 -19.13 10.80
C PRO A 4 1.40 -19.91 9.58
N ASN A 5 0.93 -19.58 8.37
CA ASN A 5 1.37 -20.17 7.11
C ASN A 5 1.41 -19.10 6.00
N ILE A 6 2.55 -18.97 5.32
CA ILE A 6 2.76 -18.00 4.23
C ILE A 6 1.94 -18.35 2.99
N ILE A 7 1.81 -19.64 2.66
CA ILE A 7 1.02 -20.08 1.51
C ILE A 7 -0.46 -19.78 1.74
N GLU A 8 -0.94 -20.06 2.95
CA GLU A 8 -2.32 -19.76 3.34
C GLU A 8 -2.57 -18.24 3.32
N ALA A 9 -1.60 -17.43 3.77
CA ALA A 9 -1.70 -15.96 3.77
C ALA A 9 -1.89 -15.34 2.37
N CYS A 10 -1.52 -16.04 1.30
CA CYS A 10 -1.76 -15.59 -0.07
C CYS A 10 -3.24 -15.60 -0.45
N ILE A 11 -4.05 -16.47 0.16
CA ILE A 11 -5.44 -16.75 -0.26
C ILE A 11 -6.43 -16.48 0.89
N PHE A 12 -5.96 -16.54 2.14
CA PHE A 12 -6.79 -16.44 3.33
C PHE A 12 -6.27 -15.41 4.35
N GLN A 13 -7.22 -14.85 5.08
CA GLN A 13 -6.99 -13.95 6.20
C GLN A 13 -7.73 -14.44 7.44
N TYR A 14 -7.19 -14.12 8.62
CA TYR A 14 -7.82 -14.45 9.90
C TYR A 14 -8.77 -13.34 10.32
N ARG A 15 -9.98 -13.71 10.71
CA ARG A 15 -10.97 -12.83 11.31
C ARG A 15 -11.39 -13.39 12.66
N THR A 16 -11.41 -12.54 13.68
CA THR A 16 -11.97 -12.91 14.98
C THR A 16 -13.49 -12.86 14.91
N LYS A 17 -14.13 -13.92 15.40
CA LYS A 17 -15.59 -14.05 15.51
C LYS A 17 -15.95 -14.28 16.97
N LEU A 18 -16.85 -13.45 17.48
CA LEU A 18 -17.44 -13.64 18.79
C LEU A 18 -18.66 -14.55 18.66
N ILE A 19 -18.68 -15.65 19.41
CA ILE A 19 -19.78 -16.62 19.42
C ILE A 19 -20.48 -16.52 20.78
N PRO A 20 -21.79 -16.23 20.84
CA PRO A 20 -22.52 -16.21 22.10
C PRO A 20 -22.47 -17.60 22.76
N THR A 21 -22.20 -17.61 24.07
CA THR A 21 -22.07 -18.84 24.86
C THR A 21 -23.44 -19.46 25.18
N SER A 22 -24.53 -18.70 25.01
CA SER A 22 -25.93 -19.12 25.17
C SER A 22 -26.86 -18.22 24.34
N ASP A 23 -28.01 -18.74 23.88
CA ASP A 23 -28.99 -17.97 23.06
C ASP A 23 -29.57 -16.74 23.77
N SER A 24 -29.47 -16.68 25.10
CA SER A 24 -29.97 -15.57 25.93
C SER A 24 -28.92 -14.51 26.28
N GLN A 25 -27.65 -14.76 25.95
CA GLN A 25 -26.53 -13.94 26.41
C GLN A 25 -26.27 -12.83 25.39
N THR A 26 -26.47 -11.59 25.81
CA THR A 26 -26.33 -10.39 24.97
C THR A 26 -25.05 -9.62 25.25
N ASP A 27 -24.35 -9.93 26.35
CA ASP A 27 -23.11 -9.27 26.72
C ASP A 27 -21.93 -9.83 25.92
N ILE A 28 -21.34 -8.98 25.08
CA ILE A 28 -20.20 -9.30 24.21
C ILE A 28 -18.95 -9.74 24.99
N PHE A 29 -18.82 -9.35 26.26
CA PHE A 29 -17.66 -9.71 27.09
C PHE A 29 -17.68 -11.18 27.52
N ASP A 30 -18.84 -11.82 27.49
CA ASP A 30 -19.00 -13.24 27.81
C ASP A 30 -18.97 -14.14 26.57
N PHE A 31 -18.81 -13.56 25.38
CA PHE A 31 -18.82 -14.33 24.14
C PHE A 31 -17.50 -15.09 24.00
N LYS A 32 -17.60 -16.34 23.54
CA LYS A 32 -16.42 -17.14 23.23
C LYS A 32 -15.73 -16.54 22.00
N ILE A 33 -14.48 -16.16 22.16
CA ILE A 33 -13.62 -15.74 21.06
C ILE A 33 -13.26 -16.97 20.24
N SER A 34 -13.66 -16.98 18.96
CA SER A 34 -13.28 -17.96 17.96
C SER A 34 -12.56 -17.27 16.80
N THR A 35 -11.79 -18.04 16.05
CA THR A 35 -11.10 -17.55 14.85
C THR A 35 -11.72 -18.20 13.63
N GLU A 36 -12.09 -17.38 12.65
CA GLU A 36 -12.57 -17.82 11.35
C GLU A 36 -11.53 -17.46 10.28
N VAL A 37 -11.32 -18.38 9.33
CA VAL A 37 -10.47 -18.17 8.16
C VAL A 37 -11.36 -17.72 7.01
N VAL A 38 -11.12 -16.51 6.51
CA VAL A 38 -11.91 -15.90 5.45
C VAL A 38 -11.09 -15.86 4.16
N GLN A 39 -11.73 -16.12 3.01
CA GLN A 39 -11.08 -16.00 1.70
C GLN A 39 -10.77 -14.53 1.39
N ASN A 40 -9.51 -14.16 1.58
CA ASN A 40 -8.94 -12.88 1.20
C ASN A 40 -7.42 -12.92 1.41
N THR A 41 -6.65 -12.08 0.72
CA THR A 41 -5.18 -12.05 0.88
C THR A 41 -4.77 -11.26 2.13
N ASN A 42 -3.91 -11.85 2.97
CA ASN A 42 -3.31 -11.17 4.12
C ASN A 42 -2.06 -10.36 3.72
N ILE A 43 -2.29 -9.22 3.07
CA ILE A 43 -1.24 -8.36 2.51
C ILE A 43 -0.25 -7.90 3.60
N LEU A 44 -0.74 -7.44 4.75
CA LEU A 44 0.13 -6.97 5.84
C LEU A 44 1.07 -8.09 6.34
N GLY A 45 0.55 -9.30 6.48
CA GLY A 45 1.37 -10.46 6.88
C GLY A 45 2.44 -10.81 5.86
N LEU A 46 2.09 -10.75 4.57
CA LEU A 46 3.01 -10.99 3.47
C LEU A 46 4.10 -9.91 3.39
N VAL A 47 3.76 -8.64 3.61
CA VAL A 47 4.73 -7.53 3.64
C VAL A 47 5.72 -7.70 4.79
N VAL A 48 5.25 -8.02 6.00
CA VAL A 48 6.13 -8.27 7.16
C VAL A 48 7.05 -9.47 6.91
N ALA A 49 6.52 -10.57 6.37
CA ALA A 49 7.31 -11.75 6.03
C ALA A 49 8.34 -11.44 4.94
N ALA A 50 7.94 -10.74 3.88
CA ALA A 50 8.84 -10.35 2.78
C ALA A 50 9.95 -9.41 3.26
N ALA A 51 9.66 -8.47 4.17
CA ALA A 51 10.66 -7.60 4.77
C ALA A 51 11.67 -8.41 5.59
N ALA A 52 11.20 -9.33 6.43
CA ALA A 52 12.08 -10.20 7.22
C ALA A 52 12.99 -11.08 6.33
N VAL A 53 12.44 -11.68 5.28
CA VAL A 53 13.20 -12.45 4.28
C VAL A 53 14.21 -11.57 3.54
N GLY A 54 13.80 -10.37 3.11
CA GLY A 54 14.68 -9.42 2.42
C GLY A 54 15.87 -8.99 3.29
N ILE A 55 15.63 -8.72 4.57
CA ILE A 55 16.69 -8.42 5.55
C ILE A 55 17.61 -9.63 5.73
N ALA A 56 17.07 -10.84 5.84
CA ALA A 56 17.86 -12.06 5.98
C ALA A 56 18.76 -12.32 4.75
N ILE A 57 18.23 -12.17 3.53
CA ILE A 57 19.01 -12.27 2.28
C ILE A 57 20.17 -11.25 2.29
N ALA A 58 19.88 -10.01 2.67
CA ALA A 58 20.89 -8.95 2.73
C ALA A 58 21.99 -9.24 3.76
N GLN A 59 21.65 -9.85 4.91
CA GLN A 59 22.62 -10.20 5.95
C GLN A 59 23.47 -11.42 5.59
N VAL A 60 22.91 -12.41 4.89
CA VAL A 60 23.65 -13.60 4.43
C VAL A 60 24.68 -13.24 3.36
N GLY A 61 24.42 -12.21 2.54
CA GLY A 61 25.39 -11.69 1.58
C GLY A 61 25.51 -12.58 0.33
N GLU A 62 26.75 -12.91 -0.07
CA GLU A 62 27.03 -13.59 -1.35
C GLU A 62 26.32 -14.94 -1.50
N GLU A 63 26.17 -15.72 -0.43
CA GLU A 63 25.53 -17.04 -0.48
C GLU A 63 24.05 -16.95 -0.87
N ALA A 64 23.36 -15.86 -0.51
CA ALA A 64 21.96 -15.63 -0.83
C ALA A 64 21.76 -14.81 -2.11
N GLN A 65 22.82 -14.46 -2.84
CA GLN A 65 22.74 -13.59 -4.01
C GLN A 65 21.84 -14.18 -5.12
N ALA A 66 21.88 -15.50 -5.32
CA ALA A 66 21.01 -16.18 -6.28
C ALA A 66 19.52 -15.97 -5.96
N ILE A 67 19.15 -16.01 -4.68
CA ILE A 67 17.77 -15.78 -4.21
C ILE A 67 17.37 -14.32 -4.43
N GLY A 68 18.24 -13.37 -4.10
CA GLY A 68 18.01 -11.95 -4.37
C GLY A 68 17.79 -11.67 -5.86
N ASN A 69 18.64 -12.23 -6.73
CA ASN A 69 18.52 -12.10 -8.18
C ASN A 69 17.22 -12.72 -8.72
N PHE A 70 16.79 -13.86 -8.16
CA PHE A 70 15.51 -14.47 -8.51
C PHE A 70 14.34 -13.51 -8.22
N PHE A 71 14.27 -12.93 -7.01
CA PHE A 71 13.21 -11.98 -6.67
C PHE A 71 13.26 -10.69 -7.49
N HIS A 72 14.46 -10.21 -7.84
CA HIS A 72 14.60 -9.08 -8.76
C HIS A 72 14.05 -9.39 -10.16
N GLY A 73 14.37 -10.57 -10.70
CA GLY A 73 13.84 -11.04 -11.98
C GLY A 73 12.32 -11.18 -11.95
N LEU A 74 11.78 -11.78 -10.88
CA LEU A 74 10.34 -11.93 -10.68
C LEU A 74 9.64 -10.58 -10.65
N MET A 75 10.18 -9.60 -9.90
CA MET A 75 9.64 -8.24 -9.84
C MET A 75 9.66 -7.55 -11.22
N ALA A 76 10.73 -7.72 -12.00
CA ALA A 76 10.80 -7.16 -13.35
C ALA A 76 9.72 -7.76 -14.28
N VAL A 77 9.49 -9.07 -14.20
CA VAL A 77 8.43 -9.76 -14.94
C VAL A 77 7.05 -9.24 -14.50
N SER A 78 6.81 -9.11 -13.20
CA SER A 78 5.55 -8.54 -12.67
C SER A 78 5.28 -7.15 -13.21
N MET A 79 6.28 -6.26 -13.25
CA MET A 79 6.12 -4.91 -13.82
C MET A 79 5.83 -4.91 -15.33
N LYS A 80 6.35 -5.91 -16.06
CA LYS A 80 6.01 -6.08 -17.48
C LYS A 80 4.54 -6.47 -17.65
N ILE A 81 4.03 -7.37 -16.82
CA ILE A 81 2.61 -7.75 -16.80
C ILE A 81 1.74 -6.54 -16.43
N THR A 82 2.14 -5.76 -15.41
CA THR A 82 1.46 -4.52 -15.03
C THR A 82 1.35 -3.55 -16.20
N THR A 83 2.39 -3.46 -17.05
CA THR A 83 2.35 -2.63 -18.24
C THR A 83 1.23 -3.05 -19.20
N TRP A 84 1.02 -4.36 -19.39
CA TRP A 84 -0.08 -4.88 -20.21
C TRP A 84 -1.44 -4.57 -19.60
N VAL A 85 -1.60 -4.73 -18.29
CA VAL A 85 -2.84 -4.39 -17.57
C VAL A 85 -3.16 -2.90 -17.71
N ILE A 86 -2.15 -2.04 -17.62
CA ILE A 86 -2.28 -0.59 -17.81
C ILE A 86 -2.80 -0.25 -19.22
N PHE A 87 -2.36 -0.96 -20.27
CA PHE A 87 -2.89 -0.75 -21.61
C PHE A 87 -4.38 -1.10 -21.71
N LEU A 88 -4.84 -2.08 -20.92
CA LEU A 88 -6.25 -2.49 -20.87
C LEU A 88 -7.09 -1.61 -19.92
N SER A 89 -6.46 -0.89 -18.99
CA SER A 89 -7.16 -0.18 -17.91
C SER A 89 -8.17 0.87 -18.38
N PRO A 90 -7.96 1.65 -19.47
CA PRO A 90 -8.97 2.64 -19.88
C PRO A 90 -10.32 1.99 -20.23
N VAL A 91 -10.28 0.83 -20.88
CA VAL A 91 -11.49 0.07 -21.24
C VAL A 91 -12.09 -0.57 -19.98
N GLY A 92 -11.27 -1.17 -19.12
CA GLY A 92 -11.73 -1.77 -17.87
C GLY A 92 -12.40 -0.76 -16.93
N ILE A 93 -11.78 0.41 -16.73
CA ILE A 93 -12.31 1.49 -15.88
C ILE A 93 -13.64 2.00 -16.44
N LEU A 94 -13.77 2.16 -17.76
CA LEU A 94 -15.04 2.58 -18.38
C LEU A 94 -16.18 1.63 -18.00
N PHE A 95 -15.98 0.32 -18.14
CA PHE A 95 -17.00 -0.66 -17.80
C PHE A 95 -17.25 -0.75 -16.29
N LEU A 96 -16.21 -0.66 -15.45
CA LEU A 96 -16.34 -0.65 -13.99
C LEU A 96 -17.11 0.55 -13.46
N VAL A 97 -16.95 1.73 -14.08
CA VAL A 97 -17.73 2.91 -13.70
C VAL A 97 -19.16 2.79 -14.25
N ALA A 98 -19.33 2.30 -15.48
CA ALA A 98 -20.65 2.13 -16.08
C ALA A 98 -21.51 1.10 -15.35
N SER A 99 -20.95 -0.04 -14.91
CA SER A 99 -21.70 -1.09 -14.21
C SER A 99 -22.29 -0.59 -12.90
N GLU A 100 -21.51 0.11 -12.09
CA GLU A 100 -22.03 0.66 -10.82
C GLU A 100 -23.12 1.69 -11.04
N VAL A 101 -22.96 2.58 -12.03
CA VAL A 101 -23.98 3.60 -12.32
C VAL A 101 -25.32 2.95 -12.72
N LEU A 102 -25.28 1.77 -13.34
CA LEU A 102 -26.48 1.01 -13.73
C LEU A 102 -27.12 0.24 -12.57
N GLU A 103 -26.35 -0.17 -11.56
CA GLU A 103 -26.86 -0.87 -10.37
C GLU A 103 -27.58 0.07 -9.39
N MET A 104 -27.66 1.36 -9.71
CA MET A 104 -28.29 2.35 -8.86
C MET A 104 -29.76 2.56 -9.18
N ASP A 105 -30.61 2.06 -8.30
CA ASP A 105 -32.06 2.12 -8.47
C ASP A 105 -32.65 3.55 -8.31
N ASP A 106 -32.05 4.45 -7.50
CA ASP A 106 -32.61 5.80 -7.31
C ASP A 106 -31.64 6.86 -6.74
N MET A 107 -30.96 7.61 -7.61
CA MET A 107 -30.04 8.70 -7.23
C MET A 107 -30.70 9.86 -6.47
N ALA A 108 -31.95 10.18 -6.81
CA ALA A 108 -32.59 11.40 -6.34
C ALA A 108 -33.04 11.28 -4.87
N SER A 109 -33.58 10.12 -4.49
CA SER A 109 -34.00 9.86 -3.11
C SER A 109 -32.81 9.73 -2.16
N VAL A 110 -31.73 9.04 -2.58
CA VAL A 110 -30.48 8.90 -1.82
C VAL A 110 -29.80 10.26 -1.60
N MET A 111 -29.68 11.08 -2.65
CA MET A 111 -29.08 12.42 -2.56
C MET A 111 -29.95 13.38 -1.72
N SER A 112 -31.27 13.22 -1.68
CA SER A 112 -32.16 14.09 -0.89
C SER A 112 -32.02 13.89 0.64
N SER A 113 -31.75 12.66 1.08
CA SER A 113 -31.68 12.31 2.52
C SER A 113 -30.25 12.26 3.06
N LEU A 114 -29.26 11.94 2.22
CA LEU A 114 -27.84 11.81 2.59
C LEU A 114 -26.92 12.81 1.87
N GLY A 115 -27.45 13.71 1.05
CA GLY A 115 -26.64 14.59 0.21
C GLY A 115 -25.70 15.50 0.98
N LEU A 116 -26.13 16.02 2.14
CA LEU A 116 -25.25 16.85 2.99
C LEU A 116 -24.11 16.04 3.61
N TYR A 117 -24.38 14.81 4.04
CA TYR A 117 -23.35 13.88 4.51
C TYR A 117 -22.35 13.58 3.39
N PHE A 118 -22.85 13.19 2.21
CA PHE A 118 -22.05 12.91 1.03
C PHE A 118 -21.16 14.11 0.66
N ALA A 119 -21.74 15.31 0.57
CA ALA A 119 -21.02 16.53 0.25
C ALA A 119 -19.94 16.85 1.29
N THR A 120 -20.20 16.60 2.58
CA THR A 120 -19.23 16.82 3.66
C THR A 120 -18.03 15.89 3.53
N VAL A 121 -18.25 14.59 3.27
CA VAL A 121 -17.17 13.63 3.05
C VAL A 121 -16.38 13.98 1.80
N CYS A 122 -17.05 14.24 0.67
CA CYS A 122 -16.37 14.61 -0.57
C CYS A 122 -15.55 15.89 -0.40
N LEU A 123 -16.09 16.92 0.25
CA LEU A 123 -15.37 18.16 0.51
C LEU A 123 -14.14 17.92 1.38
N GLY A 124 -14.27 17.13 2.45
CA GLY A 124 -13.15 16.76 3.31
C GLY A 124 -12.05 16.02 2.55
N LEU A 125 -12.42 15.03 1.73
CA LEU A 125 -11.49 14.27 0.89
C LEU A 125 -10.79 15.16 -0.14
N LEU A 126 -11.51 16.07 -0.78
CA LEU A 126 -10.93 17.01 -1.75
C LEU A 126 -9.97 17.98 -1.08
N ILE A 127 -10.30 18.51 0.10
CA ILE A 127 -9.40 19.36 0.89
C ILE A 127 -8.15 18.57 1.29
N GLN A 128 -8.31 17.35 1.79
CA GLN A 128 -7.18 16.50 2.17
C GLN A 128 -6.27 16.22 0.97
N GLY A 129 -6.85 15.78 -0.15
CA GLY A 129 -6.14 15.37 -1.36
C GLY A 129 -5.50 16.50 -2.16
N PHE A 130 -6.16 17.65 -2.27
CA PHE A 130 -5.73 18.74 -3.15
C PHE A 130 -5.18 19.97 -2.42
N VAL A 131 -5.37 20.06 -1.10
CA VAL A 131 -4.84 21.16 -0.29
C VAL A 131 -3.82 20.65 0.73
N VAL A 132 -4.23 19.76 1.64
CA VAL A 132 -3.39 19.34 2.78
C VAL A 132 -2.17 18.54 2.33
N LEU A 133 -2.36 17.45 1.57
CA LEU A 133 -1.26 16.60 1.10
C LEU A 133 -0.30 17.35 0.14
N PRO A 134 -0.78 18.11 -0.88
CA PRO A 134 0.07 18.95 -1.72
C PRO A 134 0.84 20.01 -0.93
N PHE A 135 0.20 20.65 0.05
CA PHE A 135 0.85 21.63 0.91
C PHE A 135 1.98 20.99 1.72
N LEU A 136 1.73 19.83 2.35
CA LEU A 136 2.73 19.09 3.11
C LEU A 136 3.91 18.69 2.22
N TYR A 137 3.63 18.18 1.01
CA TYR A 137 4.66 17.87 0.03
C TYR A 137 5.50 19.09 -0.35
N PHE A 138 4.85 20.22 -0.66
CA PHE A 138 5.55 21.47 -1.00
C PHE A 138 6.38 21.99 0.16
N ALA A 139 5.84 21.97 1.38
CA ALA A 139 6.54 22.45 2.57
C ALA A 139 7.82 21.64 2.85
N LEU A 140 7.78 20.33 2.66
CA LEU A 140 8.89 19.41 2.98
C LEU A 140 9.88 19.22 1.84
N THR A 141 9.46 19.31 0.58
CA THR A 141 10.31 19.03 -0.59
C THR A 141 10.64 20.27 -1.42
N ARG A 142 9.89 21.37 -1.24
CA ARG A 142 9.95 22.60 -2.04
C ARG A 142 9.77 22.37 -3.56
N LYS A 143 9.15 21.25 -3.95
CA LYS A 143 8.81 20.92 -5.34
C LYS A 143 7.34 21.16 -5.63
N ASN A 144 7.01 21.42 -6.89
CA ASN A 144 5.63 21.70 -7.31
C ASN A 144 4.74 20.44 -7.18
N PRO A 145 3.73 20.45 -6.30
CA PRO A 145 2.84 19.31 -6.13
C PRO A 145 1.85 19.13 -7.29
N ALA A 146 1.54 20.18 -8.06
CA ALA A 146 0.59 20.06 -9.19
C ALA A 146 1.16 19.15 -10.30
N THR A 147 2.45 19.28 -10.60
CA THR A 147 3.16 18.36 -11.51
C THR A 147 3.17 16.93 -10.95
N PHE A 148 3.26 16.80 -9.62
CA PHE A 148 3.20 15.49 -8.97
C PHE A 148 1.85 14.80 -9.23
N VAL A 149 0.75 15.50 -8.93
CA VAL A 149 -0.61 14.98 -9.13
C VAL A 149 -0.88 14.66 -10.61
N HIS A 150 -0.44 15.53 -11.53
CA HIS A 150 -0.62 15.30 -12.97
C HIS A 150 -0.01 13.97 -13.43
N ASN A 151 1.22 13.69 -13.01
CA ASN A 151 1.93 12.45 -13.36
C ASN A 151 1.36 11.19 -12.67
N MET A 152 0.55 11.37 -11.63
CA MET A 152 -0.18 10.31 -10.93
C MET A 152 -1.59 10.07 -11.49
N GLY A 153 -2.05 10.87 -12.46
CA GLY A 153 -3.44 10.86 -12.94
C GLY A 153 -3.96 9.47 -13.33
N GLN A 154 -3.12 8.62 -13.92
CA GLN A 154 -3.50 7.27 -14.29
C GLN A 154 -3.74 6.34 -13.08
N ALA A 155 -2.90 6.44 -12.05
CA ALA A 155 -3.07 5.68 -10.82
C ALA A 155 -4.33 6.16 -10.06
N ILE A 156 -4.56 7.48 -10.01
CA ILE A 156 -5.75 8.08 -9.41
C ILE A 156 -7.03 7.60 -10.13
N ALA A 157 -7.05 7.63 -11.46
CA ALA A 157 -8.19 7.15 -12.24
C ALA A 157 -8.43 5.64 -12.07
N THR A 158 -7.35 4.86 -11.98
CA THR A 158 -7.44 3.42 -11.71
C THR A 158 -8.01 3.18 -10.31
N ALA A 159 -7.55 3.92 -9.31
CA ALA A 159 -8.00 3.80 -7.92
C ALA A 159 -9.47 4.18 -7.76
N PHE A 160 -9.89 5.23 -8.45
CA PHE A 160 -11.30 5.60 -8.56
C PHE A 160 -12.12 4.52 -9.27
N GLY A 161 -11.58 3.90 -10.31
CA GLY A 161 -12.25 2.85 -11.09
C GLY A 161 -12.41 1.52 -10.34
N THR A 162 -11.39 1.09 -9.60
CA THR A 162 -11.36 -0.21 -8.91
C THR A 162 -11.86 -0.15 -7.47
N ALA A 163 -11.90 1.02 -6.84
CA ALA A 163 -12.17 1.19 -5.40
C ALA A 163 -11.25 0.33 -4.49
N SER A 164 -10.03 0.02 -4.95
CA SER A 164 -9.06 -0.77 -4.17
C SER A 164 -7.64 -0.24 -4.31
N SER A 165 -7.06 0.21 -3.18
CA SER A 165 -5.66 0.66 -3.11
C SER A 165 -4.71 -0.48 -3.49
N SER A 166 -4.96 -1.69 -2.99
CA SER A 166 -4.15 -2.87 -3.26
C SER A 166 -4.16 -3.27 -4.74
N ALA A 167 -5.32 -3.19 -5.41
CA ALA A 167 -5.42 -3.47 -6.84
C ALA A 167 -4.65 -2.46 -7.71
N THR A 168 -4.50 -1.23 -7.22
CA THR A 168 -3.82 -0.14 -7.95
C THR A 168 -2.33 -0.07 -7.71
N LEU A 169 -1.83 -0.74 -6.67
CA LEU A 169 -0.45 -0.67 -6.22
C LEU A 169 0.58 -0.82 -7.35
N PRO A 170 0.46 -1.76 -8.31
CA PRO A 170 1.42 -1.87 -9.40
C PRO A 170 1.42 -0.65 -10.34
N VAL A 171 0.25 -0.05 -10.58
CA VAL A 171 0.11 1.17 -11.39
C VAL A 171 0.73 2.36 -10.68
N THR A 172 0.51 2.46 -9.37
CA THR A 172 1.09 3.50 -8.51
C THR A 172 2.61 3.43 -8.47
N ILE A 173 3.19 2.23 -8.27
CA ILE A 173 4.65 2.01 -8.33
C ILE A 173 5.20 2.49 -9.67
N ARG A 174 4.56 2.10 -10.78
CA ARG A 174 5.02 2.49 -12.11
C ARG A 174 4.97 4.01 -12.33
N CYS A 175 3.89 4.68 -11.94
CA CYS A 175 3.78 6.13 -12.11
C CYS A 175 4.87 6.86 -11.30
N LEU A 176 5.22 6.37 -10.10
CA LEU A 176 6.28 6.94 -9.29
C LEU A 176 7.68 6.69 -9.87
N GLU A 177 7.96 5.46 -10.32
CA GLU A 177 9.25 5.11 -10.92
C GLU A 177 9.45 5.82 -12.27
N ASP A 178 8.49 5.67 -13.20
CA ASP A 178 8.65 6.06 -14.61
C ASP A 178 8.32 7.55 -14.84
N ASN A 179 7.22 8.07 -14.27
CA ASN A 179 6.76 9.44 -14.57
C ASN A 179 7.37 10.49 -13.62
N LEU A 180 7.61 10.12 -12.36
CA LEU A 180 8.09 11.02 -11.31
C LEU A 180 9.58 10.83 -10.97
N GLY A 181 10.21 9.75 -11.45
CA GLY A 181 11.62 9.47 -11.23
C GLY A 181 11.97 9.19 -9.77
N VAL A 182 11.02 8.69 -8.97
CA VAL A 182 11.28 8.26 -7.60
C VAL A 182 12.13 6.98 -7.62
N ASP A 183 13.14 6.91 -6.76
CA ASP A 183 14.02 5.73 -6.68
C ASP A 183 13.21 4.46 -6.37
N ARG A 184 13.44 3.42 -7.17
CA ARG A 184 12.73 2.13 -7.09
C ARG A 184 12.82 1.51 -5.69
N ARG A 185 13.93 1.72 -4.98
CA ARG A 185 14.11 1.20 -3.61
C ARG A 185 13.12 1.83 -2.64
N VAL A 186 12.85 3.13 -2.78
CA VAL A 186 11.90 3.85 -1.92
C VAL A 186 10.46 3.50 -2.32
N ALA A 187 10.14 3.57 -3.62
CA ALA A 187 8.78 3.31 -4.10
C ALA A 187 8.30 1.89 -3.74
N ARG A 188 9.15 0.87 -3.98
CA ARG A 188 8.82 -0.54 -3.72
C ARG A 188 8.80 -0.90 -2.24
N PHE A 189 9.39 -0.09 -1.39
CA PHE A 189 9.35 -0.27 0.06
C PHE A 189 8.14 0.45 0.67
N ALA A 190 7.95 1.73 0.35
CA ALA A 190 6.95 2.58 0.99
C ALA A 190 5.52 2.23 0.56
N LEU A 191 5.27 2.00 -0.73
CA LEU A 191 3.91 1.86 -1.25
C LEU A 191 3.18 0.60 -0.79
N PRO A 192 3.79 -0.61 -0.74
CA PRO A 192 3.10 -1.79 -0.22
C PRO A 192 2.72 -1.66 1.26
N ILE A 193 3.54 -0.96 2.04
CA ILE A 193 3.26 -0.65 3.45
C ILE A 193 2.13 0.39 3.53
N GLY A 194 2.24 1.47 2.75
CA GLY A 194 1.25 2.55 2.69
C GLY A 194 -0.14 2.06 2.31
N ALA A 195 -0.25 1.22 1.27
CA ALA A 195 -1.53 0.71 0.76
C ALA A 195 -2.36 -0.06 1.79
N THR A 196 -1.75 -0.49 2.91
CA THR A 196 -2.45 -1.14 4.03
C THR A 196 -2.55 -0.25 5.27
N ILE A 197 -1.53 0.55 5.58
CA ILE A 197 -1.46 1.28 6.86
C ILE A 197 -1.96 2.72 6.73
N ASN A 198 -1.70 3.38 5.59
CA ASN A 198 -1.94 4.80 5.39
C ASN A 198 -3.26 5.04 4.65
N MET A 199 -4.35 5.05 5.40
CA MET A 199 -5.71 5.20 4.87
C MET A 199 -6.39 6.51 5.32
N ASP A 200 -5.80 7.64 4.94
CA ASP A 200 -6.29 9.00 5.28
C ASP A 200 -7.77 9.21 4.97
N GLY A 201 -8.20 8.79 3.78
CA GLY A 201 -9.59 8.93 3.33
C GLY A 201 -10.55 8.04 4.11
N THR A 202 -10.09 6.87 4.59
CA THR A 202 -10.87 5.99 5.46
C THR A 202 -11.05 6.60 6.83
N ALA A 203 -9.97 7.12 7.45
CA ALA A 203 -10.05 7.80 8.74
C ALA A 203 -10.98 9.02 8.70
N LEU A 204 -10.90 9.84 7.64
CA LEU A 204 -11.78 10.98 7.44
C LEU A 204 -13.23 10.55 7.32
N TYR A 205 -13.50 9.54 6.49
CA TYR A 205 -14.84 9.00 6.32
C TYR A 205 -15.43 8.47 7.63
N GLU A 206 -14.67 7.68 8.38
CA GLU A 206 -15.15 7.07 9.63
C GLU A 206 -15.48 8.14 10.68
N ALA A 207 -14.63 9.16 10.79
CA ALA A 207 -14.88 10.27 11.71
C ALA A 207 -16.16 11.04 11.32
N VAL A 208 -16.33 11.38 10.04
CA VAL A 208 -17.51 12.13 9.57
C VAL A 208 -18.78 11.28 9.70
N ALA A 209 -18.71 9.98 9.38
CA ALA A 209 -19.83 9.05 9.49
C ALA A 209 -20.29 8.88 10.94
N ALA A 210 -19.36 8.79 11.90
CA ALA A 210 -19.70 8.63 13.32
C ALA A 210 -20.41 9.87 13.86
N ILE A 211 -19.89 11.06 13.51
CA ILE A 211 -20.50 12.33 13.89
C ILE A 211 -21.88 12.48 13.25
N PHE A 212 -22.02 12.12 11.98
CA PHE A 212 -23.30 12.15 11.27
C PHE A 212 -24.34 11.24 11.93
N ILE A 213 -23.98 9.99 12.24
CA ILE A 213 -24.90 9.05 12.90
C ILE A 213 -25.30 9.55 14.29
N ALA A 214 -24.35 10.10 15.06
CA ALA A 214 -24.65 10.72 16.36
C ALA A 214 -25.69 11.85 16.23
N GLN A 215 -25.54 12.71 15.22
CA GLN A 215 -26.46 13.80 14.94
C GLN A 215 -27.86 13.29 14.54
N VAL A 216 -27.93 12.26 13.69
CA VAL A 216 -29.20 11.62 13.30
C VAL A 216 -29.91 11.00 14.51
N ARG A 217 -29.15 10.40 15.43
CA ARG A 217 -29.67 9.80 16.67
C ARG A 217 -29.96 10.82 17.77
N GLY A 218 -29.63 12.10 17.57
CA GLY A 218 -29.77 13.14 18.59
C GLY A 218 -28.87 12.94 19.81
N VAL A 219 -27.77 12.19 19.65
CA VAL A 219 -26.80 11.95 20.72
C VAL A 219 -25.85 13.15 20.78
N PRO A 220 -25.82 13.91 21.88
CA PRO A 220 -24.91 15.04 22.02
C PRO A 220 -23.47 14.55 22.14
N LEU A 221 -22.61 15.00 21.23
CA LEU A 221 -21.16 14.73 21.30
C LEU A 221 -20.47 15.87 22.05
N ASP A 222 -19.75 15.53 23.11
CA ASP A 222 -18.83 16.44 23.78
C ASP A 222 -17.42 16.37 23.15
N ILE A 223 -16.51 17.21 23.65
CA ILE A 223 -15.11 17.24 23.18
C ILE A 223 -14.41 15.90 23.42
N GLY A 224 -14.75 15.19 24.51
CA GLY A 224 -14.19 13.87 24.82
C GLY A 224 -14.57 12.84 23.76
N HIS A 225 -15.83 12.81 23.34
CA HIS A 225 -16.29 11.93 22.27
C HIS A 225 -15.61 12.27 20.93
N LEU A 226 -15.42 13.55 20.61
CA LEU A 226 -14.73 13.95 19.38
C LEU A 226 -13.27 13.50 19.35
N ILE A 227 -12.56 13.62 20.48
CA ILE A 227 -11.18 13.10 20.61
C ILE A 227 -11.18 11.58 20.49
N ALA A 228 -12.12 10.89 21.15
CA ALA A 228 -12.24 9.43 21.07
C ALA A 228 -12.45 8.97 19.62
N ILE A 229 -13.44 9.55 18.90
CA ILE A 229 -13.70 9.28 17.47
C ILE A 229 -12.44 9.51 16.64
N SER A 230 -11.71 10.61 16.86
CA SER A 230 -10.51 10.91 16.09
C SER A 230 -9.41 9.85 16.27
N VAL A 231 -9.15 9.43 17.51
CA VAL A 231 -8.13 8.41 17.80
C VAL A 231 -8.57 7.05 17.28
N THR A 232 -9.84 6.69 17.47
CA THR A 232 -10.36 5.37 17.09
C THR A 232 -10.48 5.24 15.59
N ALA A 233 -10.94 6.26 14.87
CA ALA A 233 -10.94 6.28 13.40
C ALA A 233 -9.51 6.17 12.82
N THR A 234 -8.53 6.84 13.43
CA THR A 234 -7.13 6.72 13.01
C THR A 234 -6.57 5.31 13.25
N ALA A 235 -6.92 4.69 14.37
CA ALA A 235 -6.51 3.32 14.67
C ALA A 235 -7.22 2.31 13.75
N ALA A 236 -8.51 2.52 13.51
CA ALA A 236 -9.37 1.68 12.67
C ALA A 236 -8.93 1.73 11.20
N SER A 237 -8.51 2.89 10.70
CA SER A 237 -8.00 3.04 9.33
C SER A 237 -6.73 2.23 9.06
N ILE A 238 -5.89 1.98 10.07
CA ILE A 238 -4.71 1.09 9.95
C ILE A 238 -5.14 -0.38 9.80
N GLY A 239 -6.26 -0.74 10.42
CA GLY A 239 -6.82 -2.09 10.39
C GLY A 239 -7.70 -2.37 9.16
N ALA A 240 -8.12 -1.34 8.43
CA ALA A 240 -8.90 -1.48 7.22
C ALA A 240 -8.06 -2.13 6.11
N ALA A 241 -8.60 -3.15 5.45
CA ALA A 241 -7.94 -3.77 4.31
C ALA A 241 -8.06 -2.89 3.06
N GLY A 242 -7.05 -2.90 2.18
CA GLY A 242 -7.04 -2.11 0.93
C GLY A 242 -7.98 -2.65 -0.17
N ILE A 243 -9.16 -3.14 0.22
CA ILE A 243 -10.19 -3.74 -0.63
C ILE A 243 -11.46 -2.87 -0.59
N PRO A 244 -12.36 -3.01 -1.59
CA PRO A 244 -13.59 -2.24 -1.61
C PRO A 244 -14.42 -2.46 -0.35
N GLN A 245 -15.08 -1.40 0.12
CA GLN A 245 -16.01 -1.41 1.26
C GLN A 245 -15.42 -1.86 2.61
N ALA A 246 -14.09 -1.98 2.73
CA ALA A 246 -13.45 -2.40 3.98
C ALA A 246 -13.74 -1.45 5.16
N GLY A 247 -13.92 -0.16 4.87
CA GLY A 247 -14.21 0.88 5.86
C GLY A 247 -15.52 0.66 6.62
N LEU A 248 -16.50 -0.04 6.05
CA LEU A 248 -17.77 -0.31 6.74
C LEU A 248 -17.62 -1.28 7.91
N VAL A 249 -16.65 -2.21 7.83
CA VAL A 249 -16.39 -3.18 8.90
C VAL A 249 -15.70 -2.50 10.08
N THR A 250 -14.75 -1.62 9.79
CA THR A 250 -14.01 -0.85 10.80
C THR A 250 -14.86 0.28 11.41
N MET A 251 -15.85 0.78 10.67
CA MET A 251 -16.83 1.76 11.16
C MET A 251 -17.55 1.30 12.44
N VAL A 252 -17.84 0.00 12.56
CA VAL A 252 -18.48 -0.59 13.75
C VAL A 252 -17.65 -0.31 15.02
N MET A 253 -16.33 -0.40 14.92
CA MET A 253 -15.41 -0.11 16.02
C MET A 253 -15.51 1.35 16.45
N VAL A 254 -15.59 2.27 15.49
CA VAL A 254 -15.67 3.71 15.77
C VAL A 254 -17.02 4.07 16.41
N LEU A 255 -18.13 3.51 15.95
CA LEU A 255 -19.45 3.72 16.56
C LEU A 255 -19.52 3.22 18.00
N ASP A 256 -18.95 2.04 18.25
CA ASP A 256 -18.92 1.44 19.59
C ASP A 256 -18.19 2.35 20.60
N THR A 257 -17.14 3.04 20.17
CA THR A 257 -16.34 3.93 21.05
C THR A 257 -17.12 5.12 21.58
N VAL A 258 -18.24 5.47 20.96
CA VAL A 258 -19.16 6.52 21.41
C VAL A 258 -20.54 5.98 21.79
N GLY A 259 -20.66 4.67 21.96
CA GLY A 259 -21.88 4.00 22.40
C GLY A 259 -23.01 4.01 21.38
N LEU A 260 -22.69 4.18 20.08
CA LEU A 260 -23.68 4.15 19.01
C LEU A 260 -23.92 2.72 18.50
N PRO A 261 -25.18 2.35 18.16
CA PRO A 261 -25.48 1.01 17.65
C PRO A 261 -24.77 0.72 16.33
N ALA A 262 -24.09 -0.43 16.24
CA ALA A 262 -23.42 -0.89 15.02
C ALA A 262 -24.35 -1.03 13.79
N GLY A 263 -25.65 -1.27 14.01
CA GLY A 263 -26.65 -1.37 12.95
C GLY A 263 -26.83 -0.07 12.15
N ASP A 264 -26.39 1.07 12.68
CA ASP A 264 -26.55 2.38 12.04
C ASP A 264 -25.63 2.59 10.84
N VAL A 265 -24.63 1.72 10.65
CA VAL A 265 -23.81 1.66 9.42
C VAL A 265 -24.70 1.44 8.18
N SER A 266 -25.86 0.79 8.33
CA SER A 266 -26.81 0.62 7.23
C SER A 266 -27.34 1.94 6.66
N LEU A 267 -27.34 3.02 7.45
CA LEU A 267 -27.82 4.35 7.03
C LEU A 267 -26.95 4.98 5.95
N ILE A 268 -25.65 4.66 5.93
CA ILE A 268 -24.67 5.25 4.99
C ILE A 268 -24.28 4.30 3.86
N LEU A 269 -24.74 3.04 3.92
CA LEU A 269 -24.41 1.99 2.95
C LEU A 269 -24.79 2.39 1.51
N ALA A 270 -25.94 3.06 1.33
CA ALA A 270 -26.46 3.46 0.03
C ALA A 270 -25.55 4.44 -0.74
N VAL A 271 -24.71 5.20 -0.04
CA VAL A 271 -23.76 6.17 -0.65
C VAL A 271 -22.30 5.71 -0.60
N ASP A 272 -22.02 4.62 0.12
CA ASP A 272 -20.64 4.18 0.37
C ASP A 272 -19.93 3.77 -0.91
N TRP A 273 -20.61 3.13 -1.85
CA TRP A 273 -20.03 2.68 -3.11
C TRP A 273 -19.31 3.80 -3.89
N LEU A 274 -19.82 5.04 -3.83
CA LEU A 274 -19.23 6.20 -4.49
C LEU A 274 -18.17 6.87 -3.62
N LEU A 275 -18.47 7.03 -2.33
CA LEU A 275 -17.51 7.60 -1.38
C LEU A 275 -16.23 6.77 -1.33
N ASP A 276 -16.35 5.44 -1.41
CA ASP A 276 -15.23 4.50 -1.40
C ASP A 276 -14.23 4.75 -2.53
N ARG A 277 -14.72 5.13 -3.71
CA ARG A 277 -13.89 5.46 -4.88
C ARG A 277 -13.06 6.72 -4.62
N PHE A 278 -13.67 7.74 -4.01
CA PHE A 278 -12.95 8.94 -3.59
C PHE A 278 -11.96 8.63 -2.47
N ARG A 279 -12.35 7.87 -1.43
CA ARG A 279 -11.46 7.45 -0.34
C ARG A 279 -10.22 6.76 -0.89
N THR A 280 -10.42 5.77 -1.75
CA THR A 280 -9.34 5.01 -2.39
C THR A 280 -8.40 5.92 -3.16
N ALA A 281 -8.93 6.85 -3.97
CA ALA A 281 -8.11 7.79 -4.72
C ALA A 281 -7.25 8.68 -3.81
N ILE A 282 -7.80 9.17 -2.69
CA ILE A 282 -7.05 9.96 -1.72
C ILE A 282 -5.99 9.11 -1.01
N ASN A 283 -6.31 7.89 -0.59
CA ASN A 283 -5.35 6.98 0.06
C ASN A 283 -4.14 6.73 -0.84
N VAL A 284 -4.37 6.41 -2.11
CA VAL A 284 -3.30 6.19 -3.09
C VAL A 284 -2.47 7.47 -3.34
N MET A 285 -3.10 8.64 -3.34
CA MET A 285 -2.36 9.92 -3.42
C MET A 285 -1.52 10.16 -2.17
N GLY A 286 -2.04 9.88 -0.97
CA GLY A 286 -1.31 9.98 0.29
C GLY A 286 -0.04 9.14 0.28
N ASP A 287 -0.16 7.87 -0.13
CA ASP A 287 0.97 6.95 -0.27
C ASP A 287 2.02 7.46 -1.25
N ALA A 288 1.57 7.99 -2.39
CA ALA A 288 2.45 8.51 -3.41
C ALA A 288 3.21 9.76 -2.92
N PHE A 289 2.52 10.72 -2.31
CA PHE A 289 3.16 11.88 -1.71
C PHE A 289 4.13 11.48 -0.60
N GLY A 290 3.75 10.53 0.25
CA GLY A 290 4.60 9.96 1.30
C GLY A 290 5.89 9.39 0.71
N ALA A 291 5.80 8.53 -0.30
CA ALA A 291 6.95 7.97 -1.00
C ALA A 291 7.84 9.07 -1.62
N GLY A 292 7.24 10.10 -2.21
CA GLY A 292 7.96 11.26 -2.76
C GLY A 292 8.71 12.08 -1.71
N ILE A 293 8.10 12.29 -0.54
CA ILE A 293 8.72 13.00 0.60
C ILE A 293 9.88 12.18 1.17
N VAL A 294 9.67 10.89 1.41
CA VAL A 294 10.70 9.98 1.90
C VAL A 294 11.87 9.94 0.94
N TYR A 295 11.61 9.81 -0.37
CA TYR A 295 12.65 9.86 -1.39
C TYR A 295 13.46 11.16 -1.31
N HIS A 296 12.79 12.31 -1.22
CA HIS A 296 13.48 13.60 -1.12
C HIS A 296 14.39 13.68 0.12
N ARG A 297 13.95 13.14 1.25
CA ARG A 297 14.70 13.15 2.51
C ARG A 297 15.86 12.13 2.52
N SER A 298 15.68 10.98 1.89
CA SER A 298 16.68 9.90 1.84
C SER A 298 17.67 10.03 0.67
N MET A 299 17.64 11.09 -0.14
CA MET A 299 18.56 11.25 -1.28
C MET A 299 20.05 11.11 -0.90
N LYS A 300 20.45 11.57 0.30
CA LYS A 300 21.84 11.44 0.77
C LYS A 300 22.23 9.99 1.03
N GLU A 301 21.36 9.24 1.71
CA GLU A 301 21.57 7.81 2.03
C GLU A 301 21.61 6.97 0.75
N LEU A 302 20.70 7.25 -0.19
CA LEU A 302 20.66 6.60 -1.50
C LEU A 302 21.94 6.88 -2.31
N GLY A 303 22.48 8.10 -2.20
CA GLY A 303 23.77 8.48 -2.80
C GLY A 303 24.92 7.66 -2.23
N LEU A 304 25.02 7.55 -0.90
CA LEU A 304 26.04 6.75 -0.23
C LEU A 304 25.97 5.27 -0.61
N LEU A 305 24.76 4.70 -0.69
CA LEU A 305 24.57 3.31 -1.13
C LEU A 305 25.08 3.07 -2.55
N ASN A 306 24.86 4.03 -3.46
CA ASN A 306 25.32 3.92 -4.84
C ASN A 306 26.85 3.94 -4.91
N THR A 307 27.51 4.81 -4.13
CA THR A 307 28.98 4.89 -4.06
C THR A 307 29.60 3.63 -3.47
N SER A 308 29.05 3.12 -2.36
CA SER A 308 29.52 1.86 -1.76
C SER A 308 29.38 0.67 -2.74
N THR A 309 28.31 0.64 -3.52
CA THR A 309 28.10 -0.42 -4.52
C THR A 309 29.08 -0.31 -5.69
N SER A 310 29.37 0.91 -6.17
CA SER A 310 30.37 1.13 -7.22
C SER A 310 31.80 0.82 -6.76
N ASP A 311 32.12 1.12 -5.49
CA ASP A 311 33.45 0.85 -4.91
C ASP A 311 33.66 -0.66 -4.72
N ILE A 312 32.63 -1.38 -4.30
CA ILE A 312 32.66 -2.86 -4.22
C ILE A 312 32.79 -3.47 -5.63
N SER A 313 32.03 -2.98 -6.61
CA SER A 313 32.10 -3.48 -7.99
C SER A 313 33.49 -3.28 -8.61
N SER A 314 34.06 -2.08 -8.45
CA SER A 314 35.39 -1.74 -8.97
C SER A 314 36.52 -2.48 -8.25
N ALA A 315 36.42 -2.67 -6.93
CA ALA A 315 37.35 -3.52 -6.18
C ALA A 315 37.28 -5.00 -6.60
N THR A 316 36.07 -5.50 -6.88
CA THR A 316 35.85 -6.88 -7.34
C THR A 316 36.39 -7.09 -8.76
N GLU A 317 36.19 -6.13 -9.67
CA GLU A 317 36.76 -6.14 -11.02
C GLU A 317 38.29 -6.08 -10.99
N ALA A 318 38.88 -5.19 -10.18
CA ALA A 318 40.33 -5.11 -10.02
C ALA A 318 40.94 -6.43 -9.49
N THR A 319 40.24 -7.08 -8.56
CA THR A 319 40.65 -8.39 -8.00
C THR A 319 40.55 -9.51 -9.03
N LYS A 320 39.50 -9.53 -9.87
CA LYS A 320 39.37 -10.48 -10.98
C LYS A 320 40.46 -10.27 -12.05
N LEU A 321 40.73 -9.02 -12.42
CA LEU A 321 41.76 -8.68 -13.40
C LEU A 321 43.16 -9.08 -12.92
N ASN A 322 43.45 -8.91 -11.62
CA ASN A 322 44.72 -9.34 -11.03
C ASN A 322 44.85 -10.87 -10.97
N LYS A 323 43.77 -11.61 -10.67
CA LYS A 323 43.76 -13.08 -10.73
C LYS A 323 43.98 -13.59 -12.16
N GLU A 324 43.39 -12.96 -13.17
CA GLU A 324 43.62 -13.32 -14.58
C GLU A 324 45.06 -13.02 -15.03
N LYS A 325 45.62 -11.87 -14.65
CA LYS A 325 47.03 -11.54 -14.93
C LYS A 325 47.99 -12.53 -14.29
N GLN A 326 47.75 -12.94 -13.04
CA GLN A 326 48.56 -13.97 -12.37
C GLN A 326 48.42 -15.35 -13.03
N LYS A 327 47.22 -15.72 -13.50
CA LYS A 327 46.96 -16.98 -14.19
C LYS A 327 47.63 -17.02 -15.58
N ASN A 328 47.62 -15.90 -16.30
CA ASN A 328 48.30 -15.78 -17.60
C ASN A 328 49.83 -15.69 -17.46
N GLY A 329 50.35 -15.07 -16.40
CA GLY A 329 51.78 -15.08 -16.07
C GLY A 329 52.30 -16.49 -15.80
N LYS A 330 51.61 -17.25 -14.94
CA LYS A 330 51.96 -18.66 -14.65
C LYS A 330 51.87 -19.59 -15.87
N ARG A 331 51.03 -19.26 -16.86
CA ARG A 331 50.93 -20.02 -18.12
C ARG A 331 52.14 -19.79 -19.02
N LYS A 332 52.58 -18.53 -19.13
CA LYS A 332 53.77 -18.16 -19.92
C LYS A 332 55.08 -18.73 -19.36
N ASP A 333 55.24 -18.75 -18.04
CA ASP A 333 56.43 -19.37 -17.41
C ASP A 333 56.48 -20.88 -17.67
N LYS A 334 55.31 -21.55 -17.61
CA LYS A 334 55.21 -22.99 -17.92
C LYS A 334 55.53 -23.30 -19.37
N ASP A 335 55.05 -22.48 -20.31
CA ASP A 335 55.33 -22.67 -21.74
C ASP A 335 56.81 -22.39 -22.07
N GLN A 336 57.48 -21.48 -21.35
CA GLN A 336 58.92 -21.25 -21.48
C GLN A 336 59.75 -22.41 -20.92
N ASP A 337 59.42 -22.93 -19.73
CA ASP A 337 60.14 -24.08 -19.16
C ASP A 337 60.00 -25.33 -20.05
N THR A 338 58.82 -25.54 -20.64
CA THR A 338 58.57 -26.68 -21.55
C THR A 338 59.33 -26.53 -22.88
N ALA A 339 59.48 -25.31 -23.39
CA ALA A 339 60.28 -25.03 -24.60
C ALA A 339 61.79 -25.20 -24.36
N VAL A 340 62.27 -24.85 -23.16
CA VAL A 340 63.67 -25.05 -22.74
C VAL A 340 63.97 -26.55 -22.59
N GLU A 341 63.06 -27.35 -22.03
CA GLU A 341 63.20 -28.81 -21.96
C GLU A 341 63.21 -29.49 -23.34
N MET A 342 62.37 -29.04 -24.28
CA MET A 342 62.35 -29.60 -25.65
C MET A 342 63.57 -29.23 -26.50
N SER A 343 64.31 -28.18 -26.13
CA SER A 343 65.57 -27.81 -26.82
C SER A 343 66.80 -28.63 -26.37
N ARG A 344 66.63 -29.51 -25.38
CA ARG A 344 67.68 -30.39 -24.83
C ARG A 344 67.65 -31.83 -25.38
N PHE A 345 66.80 -32.12 -26.35
CA PHE A 345 66.76 -33.38 -27.10
C PHE A 345 67.18 -33.16 -28.55
#